data_AF-A0A7W6RVB4-F1
#
_entry.id   AF-A0A7W6RVB4-F1
#
_cell.length_a   1.000
_cell.length_b   1.000
_cell.length_c   1.000
_cell.angle_alpha   90.00
_cell.angle_beta   90.00
_cell.angle_gamma   90.00
#
_symmetry.space_group_name_H-M   'P 1'
#
loop_
_entity.id
_entity.type
_entity.pdbx_description
1 polymer ?
#
loop_
_entity_poly.entity_id
_entity_poly.type
_entity_poly.pdbx_seq_one_letter_code
_entity_poly.pdbx_strand_id
1 'polypeptide(L)'
;MQMFLWLAFAALTAAVAAALLTPFNRRLAVAGWHATSARLVYRDQLSEVDRDLASGLIGVIEADYAKAEIGRRLIFATKPENGATGLLRVSPKWLKWSIVVFLPLVSISLYLPLGRPDVPSRPLADRLADPGNDMAMLIVKAER
;
A
#
# COMPACT_ATOMS: atom_id res chain seq x y z
N MET A 1 -25.45 -14.76 18.20
CA MET A 1 -24.81 -15.33 16.99
C MET A 1 -24.61 -14.33 15.85
N GLN A 2 -25.56 -13.41 15.58
CA GLN A 2 -25.49 -12.46 14.46
C GLN A 2 -24.24 -11.55 14.47
N MET A 3 -23.92 -10.96 15.63
CA MET A 3 -22.80 -10.00 15.74
C MET A 3 -21.41 -10.63 15.55
N PHE A 4 -21.25 -11.91 15.88
CA PHE A 4 -19.98 -12.62 15.72
C PHE A 4 -19.61 -12.81 14.24
N LEU A 5 -20.60 -13.11 13.39
CA LEU A 5 -20.40 -13.22 11.94
C LEU A 5 -19.98 -11.87 11.32
N TRP A 6 -20.64 -10.78 11.72
CA TRP A 6 -20.24 -9.44 11.28
C TRP A 6 -18.82 -9.09 11.72
N LEU A 7 -18.43 -9.45 12.94
CA LEU A 7 -17.06 -9.26 13.43
C LEU A 7 -16.06 -10.10 12.63
N ALA A 8 -16.40 -11.35 12.31
CA ALA A 8 -15.56 -12.25 11.51
C ALA A 8 -15.39 -11.74 10.07
N PHE A 9 -16.45 -11.25 9.44
CA PHE A 9 -16.36 -10.63 8.11
C PHE A 9 -15.54 -9.35 8.15
N ALA A 10 -15.75 -8.46 9.13
CA ALA A 10 -14.95 -7.25 9.28
C ALA A 10 -13.46 -7.59 9.47
N ALA A 11 -13.14 -8.58 10.31
CA ALA A 11 -11.78 -9.05 10.52
C ALA A 11 -11.15 -9.63 9.25
N LEU A 12 -11.89 -10.45 8.51
CA LEU A 12 -11.43 -11.04 7.25
C LEU A 12 -11.17 -9.96 6.19
N THR A 13 -12.10 -9.01 6.02
CA THR A 13 -11.93 -7.89 5.09
C THR A 13 -10.72 -7.03 5.47
N ALA A 14 -10.54 -6.73 6.75
CA ALA A 14 -9.38 -6.00 7.25
C ALA A 14 -8.06 -6.75 6.98
N ALA A 15 -8.05 -8.08 7.20
CA ALA A 15 -6.88 -8.92 6.92
C ALA A 15 -6.53 -8.95 5.43
N VAL A 16 -7.52 -9.11 4.55
CA VAL A 16 -7.33 -9.08 3.09
C VAL A 16 -6.83 -7.71 2.64
N ALA A 17 -7.43 -6.62 3.14
CA ALA A 17 -6.96 -5.27 2.84
C ALA A 17 -5.52 -5.04 3.30
N ALA A 18 -5.16 -5.49 4.50
CA ALA A 18 -3.79 -5.41 5.01
C ALA A 18 -2.81 -6.22 4.14
N ALA A 19 -3.17 -7.43 3.73
CA ALA A 19 -2.36 -8.26 2.84
C ALA A 19 -2.13 -7.59 1.48
N LEU A 20 -3.18 -7.04 0.86
CA LEU A 20 -3.09 -6.32 -0.42
C LEU A 20 -2.28 -5.02 -0.33
N LEU A 21 -2.28 -4.36 0.83
CA LEU A 21 -1.49 -3.14 1.06
C LEU A 21 -0.03 -3.40 1.47
N THR A 22 0.30 -4.63 1.88
CA THR A 22 1.65 -5.06 2.29
C THR A 22 2.75 -4.76 1.25
N PRO A 23 2.59 -5.07 -0.06
CA PRO A 23 3.64 -4.77 -1.06
C PRO A 23 3.93 -3.27 -1.19
N PHE A 24 2.96 -2.39 -0.94
CA PHE A 24 3.19 -0.94 -0.97
C PHE A 24 3.93 -0.41 0.27
N ASN A 25 3.95 -1.16 1.37
CA ASN A 25 4.78 -0.82 2.53
C ASN A 25 6.23 -1.24 2.29
N ARG A 26 6.46 -2.39 1.63
CA ARG A 26 7.80 -2.85 1.26
C ARG A 26 8.54 -1.89 0.33
N ARG A 27 7.86 -1.35 -0.69
CA ARG A 27 8.46 -0.35 -1.60
C ARG A 27 8.93 0.92 -0.86
N LEU A 28 8.16 1.37 0.13
CA LEU A 28 8.51 2.53 0.94
C LEU A 28 9.70 2.25 1.87
N ALA A 29 9.74 1.05 2.46
CA ALA A 29 10.84 0.62 3.33
C ALA A 29 12.15 0.45 2.56
N VAL A 30 12.11 -0.13 1.36
CA VAL A 30 13.30 -0.29 0.49
C VAL A 30 13.84 1.07 0.04
N ALA A 31 12.96 2.01 -0.34
CA ALA A 31 13.37 3.37 -0.65
C ALA A 31 14.01 4.09 0.56
N GLY A 32 13.45 3.93 1.76
CA GLY A 32 14.01 4.46 2.99
C GLY A 32 15.36 3.81 3.38
N TRP A 33 15.51 2.51 3.13
CA TRP A 33 16.76 1.79 3.34
C TRP A 33 17.87 2.31 2.42
N HIS A 34 17.61 2.44 1.11
CA HIS A 34 18.60 2.97 0.16
C HIS A 34 19.03 4.39 0.51
N ALA A 35 18.11 5.26 0.91
CA ALA A 35 18.45 6.62 1.35
C ALA A 35 19.31 6.63 2.62
N THR A 36 19.05 5.72 3.56
CA THR A 36 19.82 5.60 4.82
C THR A 36 21.21 5.02 4.57
N SER A 37 21.32 3.96 3.76
CA SER A 37 22.60 3.36 3.37
C SER A 37 23.47 4.33 2.59
N ALA A 38 22.90 5.08 1.64
CA ALA A 38 23.64 6.11 0.90
C ALA A 38 24.25 7.14 1.86
N ARG A 39 23.46 7.67 2.82
CA ARG A 39 23.96 8.65 3.81
C ARG A 39 25.15 8.11 4.62
N LEU A 40 25.10 6.84 5.04
CA LEU A 40 26.20 6.22 5.80
C LEU A 40 27.49 6.12 4.97
N VAL A 41 27.38 5.76 3.69
CA VAL A 41 28.51 5.67 2.77
C VAL A 41 29.13 7.05 2.53
N TYR A 42 28.32 8.07 2.26
CA TYR A 42 28.84 9.44 2.04
C TYR A 42 29.48 10.04 3.30
N ARG A 43 28.98 9.69 4.50
CA ARG A 43 29.62 10.09 5.77
C ARG A 43 31.01 9.47 5.90
N ASP A 44 31.14 8.19 5.55
CA ASP A 44 32.42 7.48 5.62
C ASP A 44 33.44 8.08 4.65
N GLN A 45 33.02 8.39 3.41
CA GLN A 45 33.85 9.07 2.40
C GLN A 45 34.37 10.43 2.87
N LEU A 46 33.54 11.24 3.55
CA LEU A 46 34.00 12.51 4.12
C LEU A 46 35.07 12.28 5.19
N SER A 47 34.90 11.25 6.03
CA SER A 47 35.88 10.91 7.07
C SER A 47 37.19 10.34 6.53
N GLU A 48 37.18 9.77 5.33
CA GLU A 48 38.37 9.30 4.62
C GLU A 48 39.16 10.50 4.09
N VAL A 49 38.48 11.46 3.46
CA VAL A 49 39.11 12.73 3.02
C VAL A 49 39.74 13.49 4.19
N ASP A 50 39.07 13.52 5.36
CA ASP A 50 39.64 14.15 6.57
C ASP A 50 40.91 13.44 7.05
N ARG A 51 40.96 12.10 6.97
CA ARG A 51 42.14 11.30 7.34
C ARG A 51 43.29 11.49 6.35
N ASP A 52 42.99 11.57 5.06
CA ASP A 52 43.99 11.80 4.02
C ASP A 52 44.61 13.21 4.12
N LEU A 53 43.78 14.21 4.47
CA LEU A 53 44.27 15.56 4.75
C LEU A 53 45.13 15.59 6.01
N ALA A 54 44.69 14.93 7.09
CA ALA A 54 45.42 14.89 8.36
C ALA A 54 46.77 14.13 8.24
N SER A 55 46.85 13.14 7.36
CA SER A 55 48.07 12.40 7.07
C SER A 55 48.96 13.08 6.02
N GLY A 56 48.51 14.19 5.42
CA GLY A 56 49.26 14.93 4.40
C GLY A 56 49.32 14.24 3.04
N LEU A 57 48.46 13.22 2.82
CA LEU A 57 48.34 12.51 1.55
C LEU A 57 47.76 13.39 0.44
N ILE A 58 46.93 14.37 0.81
CA ILE A 58 46.30 15.34 -0.09
C ILE A 58 46.46 16.76 0.45
N GLY A 59 46.51 17.74 -0.44
CA GLY A 59 46.54 19.16 -0.09
C GLY A 59 45.17 19.70 0.37
N VAL A 60 45.17 20.85 1.04
CA VAL A 60 43.95 21.52 1.53
C VAL A 60 42.96 21.80 0.38
N ILE A 61 43.47 22.28 -0.75
CA ILE A 61 42.64 22.60 -1.94
C ILE A 61 42.00 21.33 -2.52
N GLU A 62 42.74 20.22 -2.53
CA GLU A 62 42.26 18.93 -3.05
C GLU A 62 41.19 18.34 -2.12
N ALA A 63 41.40 18.44 -0.81
CA ALA A 63 40.42 18.02 0.20
C ALA A 63 39.12 18.82 0.10
N ASP A 64 39.20 20.15 -0.07
CA ASP A 64 38.04 21.01 -0.24
C ASP A 64 37.27 20.68 -1.52
N TYR A 65 37.97 20.46 -2.62
CA TYR A 65 37.37 20.05 -3.89
C TYR A 65 36.67 18.68 -3.77
N ALA A 66 37.33 17.70 -3.13
CA ALA A 66 36.75 16.38 -2.90
C ALA A 66 35.47 16.45 -2.06
N LYS A 67 35.47 17.23 -0.96
CA LYS A 67 34.29 17.45 -0.11
C LYS A 67 33.14 18.09 -0.88
N ALA A 68 33.42 19.08 -1.73
CA ALA A 68 32.42 19.74 -2.55
C ALA A 68 31.77 18.78 -3.57
N GLU A 69 32.57 17.94 -4.22
CA GLU A 69 32.07 16.94 -5.17
C GLU A 69 31.27 15.82 -4.49
N ILE A 70 31.72 15.34 -3.32
CA ILE A 70 30.97 14.38 -2.49
C ILE A 70 29.60 14.97 -2.09
N GLY A 71 29.59 16.23 -1.64
CA GLY A 71 28.35 16.94 -1.30
C GLY A 71 27.41 17.09 -2.49
N ARG A 72 27.94 17.44 -3.67
CA ARG A 72 27.19 17.48 -4.92
C ARG A 72 26.58 16.12 -5.25
N ARG A 73 27.35 15.04 -5.20
CA ARG A 73 26.87 13.67 -5.46
C ARG A 73 25.79 13.24 -4.48
N LEU A 74 25.94 13.58 -3.20
CA LEU A 74 24.93 13.33 -2.18
C LEU A 74 23.61 14.06 -2.50
N ILE A 75 23.67 15.31 -2.93
CA ILE A 75 22.46 16.07 -3.33
C ILE A 75 21.76 15.40 -4.52
N PHE A 76 22.52 14.92 -5.52
CA PHE A 76 21.94 14.20 -6.66
C PHE A 76 21.38 12.83 -6.27
N ALA A 77 22.06 12.08 -5.40
CA ALA A 77 21.64 10.75 -4.96
C ALA A 77 20.46 10.78 -3.97
N THR A 78 20.29 11.88 -3.23
CA THR A 78 19.14 12.09 -2.32
C THR A 78 17.97 12.78 -3.00
N LYS A 79 18.16 13.31 -4.22
CA LYS A 79 17.06 13.80 -5.03
C LYS A 79 16.15 12.61 -5.33
N PRO A 80 14.89 12.60 -4.87
CA PRO A 80 13.99 11.50 -5.18
C PRO A 80 13.93 11.37 -6.70
N GLU A 81 14.19 10.16 -7.19
CA GLU A 81 14.11 9.84 -8.61
C GLU A 81 12.69 10.13 -9.09
N ASN A 82 12.50 11.31 -9.67
CA ASN A 82 11.25 11.75 -10.28
C ASN A 82 11.12 11.14 -11.68
N GLY A 83 11.49 9.87 -11.81
CA GLY A 83 11.61 9.12 -13.06
C GLY A 83 10.37 8.33 -13.44
N ALA A 84 9.17 8.83 -13.11
CA ALA A 84 7.94 8.34 -13.70
C ALA A 84 7.25 9.52 -14.39
N THR A 85 7.23 9.44 -15.72
CA THR A 85 6.62 10.38 -16.65
C THR A 85 5.15 10.64 -16.33
N GLY A 86 4.78 11.92 -16.29
CA GLY A 86 3.52 12.42 -16.87
C GLY A 86 2.20 12.29 -16.11
N LEU A 87 2.05 11.50 -15.05
CA LEU A 87 0.76 11.42 -14.34
C LEU A 87 0.92 11.85 -12.87
N LEU A 88 0.11 12.86 -12.51
CA LEU A 88 -0.11 13.46 -11.20
C LEU A 88 0.68 12.79 -10.06
N ARG A 89 1.66 13.53 -9.52
CA ARG A 89 2.56 13.11 -8.46
C ARG A 89 1.80 12.95 -7.13
N VAL A 90 1.05 11.86 -7.02
CA VAL A 90 0.26 11.52 -5.83
C VAL A 90 1.17 10.84 -4.82
N SER A 91 1.20 11.35 -3.59
CA SER A 91 1.90 10.70 -2.49
C SER A 91 1.44 9.25 -2.36
N PRO A 92 2.35 8.26 -2.26
CA PRO A 92 1.98 6.85 -2.13
C PRO A 92 1.16 6.57 -0.86
N LYS A 93 1.15 7.49 0.12
CA LYS A 93 0.22 7.43 1.26
C LYS A 93 -1.21 7.80 0.86
N TRP A 94 -1.38 8.84 0.04
CA TRP A 94 -2.71 9.30 -0.40
C TRP A 94 -3.37 8.30 -1.34
N LEU A 95 -2.59 7.65 -2.22
CA LEU A 95 -3.10 6.60 -3.09
C LEU A 95 -3.65 5.39 -2.32
N LYS A 96 -2.98 4.98 -1.23
CA LYS A 96 -3.46 3.89 -0.35
C LYS A 96 -4.81 4.22 0.27
N TRP A 97 -4.91 5.41 0.87
CA TRP A 97 -6.17 5.85 1.50
C TRP A 97 -7.28 6.05 0.48
N SER A 98 -6.94 6.55 -0.71
CA SER A 98 -7.88 6.67 -1.81
C SER A 98 -8.46 5.32 -2.19
N ILE A 99 -7.66 4.27 -2.38
CA ILE A 99 -8.18 2.91 -2.69
C ILE A 99 -9.05 2.35 -1.56
N VAL A 100 -8.60 2.48 -0.31
CA VAL A 100 -9.33 1.96 0.87
C VAL A 100 -10.70 2.63 1.04
N VAL A 101 -10.83 3.91 0.68
CA VAL A 101 -12.07 4.68 0.84
C VAL A 101 -12.94 4.61 -0.44
N PHE A 102 -12.32 4.72 -1.60
CA PHE A 102 -12.99 4.74 -2.89
C PHE A 102 -13.65 3.40 -3.21
N LEU A 103 -12.98 2.28 -2.95
CA LEU A 103 -13.53 0.97 -3.29
C LEU A 103 -14.83 0.64 -2.53
N PRO A 104 -14.94 0.85 -1.20
CA PRO A 104 -16.21 0.73 -0.48
C PRO A 104 -17.25 1.75 -0.94
N LEU A 105 -16.87 3.00 -1.16
CA LEU A 105 -17.79 4.06 -1.59
C LEU A 105 -18.45 3.72 -2.93
N VAL A 106 -17.64 3.29 -3.92
CA VAL A 106 -18.15 2.88 -5.22
C VAL A 106 -19.04 1.64 -5.09
N SER A 107 -18.61 0.65 -4.30
CA SER A 107 -19.40 -0.56 -4.07
C SER A 107 -20.77 -0.27 -3.46
N ILE A 108 -20.83 0.54 -2.40
CA ILE A 108 -22.08 0.95 -1.74
C ILE A 108 -22.93 1.80 -2.68
N SER A 109 -22.33 2.77 -3.38
CA SER A 109 -23.05 3.65 -4.31
C SER A 109 -23.67 2.90 -5.48
N LEU A 110 -23.03 1.83 -5.94
CA LEU A 110 -23.60 0.94 -6.97
C LEU A 110 -24.63 -0.03 -6.38
N TYR A 111 -24.41 -0.55 -5.17
CA TYR A 111 -25.31 -1.52 -4.54
C TYR A 111 -26.65 -0.91 -4.12
N LEU A 112 -26.69 0.33 -3.64
CA LEU A 112 -27.94 0.96 -3.22
C LEU A 112 -29.01 1.03 -4.34
N PRO A 113 -28.70 1.48 -5.56
CA PRO A 113 -29.68 1.51 -6.66
C PRO A 113 -29.87 0.17 -7.39
N LEU A 114 -28.83 -0.65 -7.55
CA LEU A 114 -28.94 -1.91 -8.31
C LEU A 114 -29.34 -3.11 -7.43
N GLY A 115 -29.01 -3.05 -6.15
CA GLY A 115 -29.22 -4.12 -5.20
C GLY A 115 -30.61 -4.11 -4.59
N ARG A 116 -30.79 -5.00 -3.62
CA ARG A 116 -32.03 -5.09 -2.82
C ARG A 116 -31.66 -5.14 -1.34
N PRO A 117 -31.34 -3.99 -0.73
CA PRO A 117 -30.96 -3.94 0.68
C PRO A 117 -32.11 -4.34 1.61
N ASP A 118 -33.35 -4.16 1.15
CA ASP A 118 -34.56 -4.38 1.96
C ASP A 118 -35.03 -5.84 1.97
N VAL A 119 -34.34 -6.74 1.26
CA VAL A 119 -34.72 -8.16 1.23
C VAL A 119 -34.22 -8.84 2.51
N PRO A 120 -35.12 -9.28 3.39
CA PRO A 120 -34.72 -9.96 4.61
C PRO A 120 -34.04 -11.30 4.28
N SER A 121 -33.07 -11.68 5.10
CA SER A 121 -32.42 -12.99 4.96
C SER A 121 -33.46 -14.10 5.11
N ARG A 122 -33.63 -14.92 4.07
CA ARG A 122 -34.58 -16.04 4.05
C ARG A 122 -33.87 -17.36 4.34
N PRO A 123 -34.13 -18.02 5.50
CA PRO A 123 -33.61 -19.35 5.81
C PRO A 123 -33.99 -20.39 4.76
N LEU A 124 -33.24 -21.49 4.67
CA LEU A 124 -33.52 -22.54 3.69
C LEU A 124 -34.91 -23.18 3.89
N ALA A 125 -35.32 -23.37 5.14
CA ALA A 125 -36.64 -23.92 5.47
C ALA A 125 -37.78 -23.06 4.89
N ASP A 126 -37.69 -21.74 5.03
CA ASP A 126 -38.70 -20.80 4.52
C ASP A 126 -38.72 -20.71 3.00
N ARG A 127 -37.59 -21.01 2.34
CA ARG A 127 -37.50 -21.11 0.87
C ARG A 127 -38.07 -22.43 0.34
N LEU A 128 -38.00 -23.52 1.10
CA LEU A 128 -38.64 -24.80 0.73
C LEU A 128 -40.15 -24.76 0.92
N ALA A 129 -40.63 -24.04 1.95
CA ALA A 129 -42.06 -23.88 2.22
C ALA A 129 -42.75 -23.10 1.09
N ASP A 130 -42.16 -21.97 0.69
CA ASP A 130 -42.65 -21.10 -0.38
C ASP A 130 -41.53 -20.75 -1.38
N PRO A 131 -41.29 -21.64 -2.36
CA PRO A 131 -40.20 -21.52 -3.34
C PRO A 131 -40.44 -20.46 -4.42
N GLY A 132 -41.64 -19.87 -4.51
CA GLY A 132 -41.98 -18.91 -5.55
C GLY A 132 -41.69 -19.44 -6.96
N ASN A 133 -40.95 -18.68 -7.77
CA ASN A 133 -40.59 -19.02 -9.15
C ASN A 133 -39.20 -19.68 -9.30
N ASP A 134 -38.59 -20.09 -8.19
CA ASP A 134 -37.26 -20.70 -8.19
C ASP A 134 -37.36 -22.18 -8.58
N MET A 135 -37.14 -22.46 -9.87
CA MET A 135 -37.24 -23.80 -10.45
C MET A 135 -36.38 -24.84 -9.72
N ALA A 136 -35.21 -24.45 -9.22
CA ALA A 136 -34.34 -25.36 -8.48
C ALA A 136 -34.96 -25.80 -7.14
N MET A 137 -35.64 -24.89 -6.44
CA MET A 137 -36.30 -25.19 -5.17
C MET A 137 -37.60 -26.00 -5.35
N LEU A 138 -38.29 -25.81 -6.48
CA LEU A 138 -39.48 -26.59 -6.83
C LEU A 138 -39.15 -28.08 -7.09
N ILE A 139 -38.03 -28.36 -7.76
CA ILE A 139 -37.55 -29.74 -7.99
C ILE A 139 -37.25 -30.43 -6.65
N VAL A 140 -36.50 -29.76 -5.77
CA VAL A 140 -36.15 -30.31 -4.44
C VAL A 140 -37.38 -30.59 -3.58
N LYS A 141 -38.43 -29.77 -3.69
CA LYS A 141 -39.71 -29.99 -2.99
C LYS A 141 -40.49 -31.17 -3.57
N ALA A 142 -40.41 -31.42 -4.88
CA ALA A 142 -41.10 -32.52 -5.55
C ALA A 142 -40.41 -33.89 -5.35
N GLU A 143 -39.09 -33.90 -5.11
CA GLU A 143 -38.31 -35.11 -4.83
C GLU A 143 -38.39 -35.60 -3.37
N ARG A 144 -39.03 -34.82 -2.47
CA ARG A 144 -39.16 -35.12 -1.04
C ARG A 144 -40.55 -35.61 -0.67
#